data_AF-A0A955FT15-F1
#
_entry.id   AF-A0A955FT15-F1
#
_cell.length_a   1.000
_cell.length_b   1.000
_cell.length_c   1.000
_cell.angle_alpha   90.00
_cell.angle_beta   90.00
_cell.angle_gamma   90.00
#
_symmetry.space_group_name_H-M   'P 1'
#
loop_
_entity.id
_entity.type
_entity.pdbx_description
1 polymer ?
#
loop_
_entity_poly.entity_id
_entity_poly.type
_entity_poly.pdbx_seq_one_letter_code
_entity_poly.pdbx_strand_id
1 'polypeptide(L)'
;PLLMWAACAGGGVGVGLSIWLFYFRKEAGTSLWIPRNIAHFLSNRAKATTISIEAFGLGLTSIIGELLFSLAPLCIAALVLIQLDAHWQLIGVLLYAGVALLPLLIIGLLIGNGRKLSRIQHWREANKRFLQFAAGSGLIILAVYVYVERVFTIVVANSLGVV
;
A
#
# COMPACT_ATOMS: atom_id res chain seq x y z
N PRO A 1 9.58 -21.98 -4.60
CA PRO A 1 9.96 -20.56 -4.43
C PRO A 1 9.86 -19.71 -5.71
N LEU A 2 10.48 -20.12 -6.84
CA LEU A 2 10.54 -19.33 -8.08
C LEU A 2 9.15 -18.91 -8.62
N LEU A 3 8.21 -19.85 -8.67
CA LEU A 3 6.83 -19.60 -9.11
C LEU A 3 6.11 -18.55 -8.23
N MET A 4 6.34 -18.57 -6.92
CA MET A 4 5.73 -17.60 -6.00
C MET A 4 6.29 -16.19 -6.23
N TRP A 5 7.59 -16.08 -6.46
CA TRP A 5 8.23 -14.80 -6.81
C TRP A 5 7.74 -14.27 -8.15
N ALA A 6 7.64 -15.11 -9.17
CA ALA A 6 7.09 -14.74 -10.47
C ALA A 6 5.63 -14.29 -10.37
N ALA A 7 4.80 -15.02 -9.61
CA ALA A 7 3.40 -14.66 -9.38
C ALA A 7 3.25 -13.33 -8.62
N CYS A 8 4.04 -13.12 -7.56
CA CYS A 8 4.00 -11.87 -6.78
C CYS A 8 4.51 -10.67 -7.59
N ALA A 9 5.54 -10.85 -8.40
CA ALA A 9 6.04 -9.79 -9.28
C ALA A 9 5.02 -9.45 -10.38
N GLY A 10 4.48 -10.46 -11.09
CA GLY A 10 3.42 -10.25 -12.08
C GLY A 10 2.19 -9.60 -11.47
N GLY A 11 1.76 -10.07 -10.30
CA GLY A 11 0.68 -9.48 -9.51
C GLY A 11 0.99 -8.03 -9.09
N GLY A 12 2.22 -7.72 -8.68
CA GLY A 12 2.67 -6.37 -8.36
C GLY A 12 2.59 -5.41 -9.55
N VAL A 13 2.99 -5.85 -10.75
CA VAL A 13 2.81 -5.06 -11.98
C VAL A 13 1.32 -4.85 -12.26
N GLY A 14 0.51 -5.91 -12.20
CA GLY A 14 -0.94 -5.84 -12.44
C GLY A 14 -1.67 -4.91 -11.46
N VAL A 15 -1.33 -4.98 -10.17
CA VAL A 15 -1.85 -4.07 -9.15
C VAL A 15 -1.32 -2.65 -9.37
N GLY A 16 -0.05 -2.46 -9.72
CA GLY A 16 0.51 -1.14 -10.01
C GLY A 16 -0.16 -0.44 -11.20
N LEU A 17 -0.44 -1.18 -12.27
CA LEU A 17 -1.25 -0.70 -13.40
C LEU A 17 -2.69 -0.40 -12.98
N SER A 18 -3.28 -1.28 -12.16
CA SER A 18 -4.61 -1.06 -11.60
C SER A 18 -4.65 0.20 -10.73
N ILE A 19 -3.57 0.52 -10.01
CA ILE A 19 -3.46 1.73 -9.22
C ILE A 19 -3.49 2.96 -10.13
N TRP A 20 -2.73 2.97 -11.23
CA TRP A 20 -2.77 4.06 -12.19
C TRP A 20 -4.15 4.31 -12.79
N LEU A 21 -4.89 3.24 -13.08
CA LEU A 21 -6.19 3.35 -13.74
C LEU A 21 -7.33 3.65 -12.76
N PHE A 22 -7.30 3.08 -11.55
CA PHE A 22 -8.49 2.96 -10.71
C PHE A 22 -8.35 3.44 -9.26
N TYR A 23 -7.14 3.64 -8.73
CA TYR A 23 -6.94 3.90 -7.28
C TYR A 23 -7.67 5.15 -6.77
N PHE A 24 -7.53 6.28 -7.48
CA PHE A 24 -8.38 7.46 -7.21
C PHE A 24 -9.48 7.55 -8.26
N ARG A 25 -10.73 7.67 -7.80
CA ARG A 25 -11.87 7.87 -8.69
C ARG A 25 -11.84 9.28 -9.30
N LYS A 26 -12.37 9.40 -10.53
CA LYS A 26 -12.38 10.66 -11.33
C LYS A 26 -13.25 11.79 -10.74
N GLU A 27 -14.07 11.52 -9.71
CA GLU A 27 -14.98 12.49 -9.09
C GLU A 27 -14.28 13.38 -8.03
N ALA A 28 -14.97 14.41 -7.55
CA ALA A 28 -14.49 15.30 -6.48
C ALA A 28 -14.29 14.52 -5.16
N GLY A 29 -13.20 14.80 -4.45
CA GLY A 29 -12.79 14.14 -3.22
C GLY A 29 -11.65 13.13 -3.38
N THR A 30 -11.19 12.62 -2.22
CA THR A 30 -10.17 11.57 -2.09
C THR A 30 -10.81 10.23 -1.74
N SER A 31 -11.98 9.90 -2.30
CA SER A 31 -12.58 8.59 -2.05
C SER A 31 -11.73 7.53 -2.75
N LEU A 32 -11.33 6.54 -1.96
CA LEU A 32 -10.68 5.35 -2.49
C LEU A 32 -11.66 4.52 -3.32
N TRP A 33 -11.13 3.59 -4.09
CA TRP A 33 -11.89 2.65 -4.90
C TRP A 33 -12.70 1.69 -3.99
N ILE A 34 -13.81 2.17 -3.45
CA ILE A 34 -14.76 1.42 -2.64
C ILE A 34 -16.17 1.70 -3.22
N PRO A 35 -17.12 0.75 -3.19
CA PRO A 35 -18.50 0.98 -3.63
C PRO A 35 -19.10 2.26 -3.01
N ARG A 36 -19.86 3.01 -3.82
CA ARG A 36 -20.32 4.37 -3.45
C ARG A 36 -21.10 4.40 -2.14
N ASN A 37 -21.93 3.39 -1.90
CA ASN A 37 -22.73 3.27 -0.69
C ASN A 37 -21.85 3.11 0.56
N ILE A 38 -20.78 2.33 0.46
CA ILE A 38 -19.83 2.10 1.57
C ILE A 38 -19.00 3.37 1.80
N ALA A 39 -18.53 4.04 0.75
CA ALA A 39 -17.79 5.29 0.89
C ALA A 39 -18.63 6.40 1.56
N HIS A 40 -19.91 6.54 1.17
CA HIS A 40 -20.83 7.47 1.83
C HIS A 40 -21.12 7.06 3.27
N PHE A 41 -21.35 5.78 3.54
CA PHE A 41 -21.56 5.27 4.89
C PHE A 41 -20.36 5.57 5.81
N LEU A 42 -19.15 5.22 5.39
CA LEU A 42 -17.92 5.47 6.12
C LEU A 42 -17.71 6.96 6.37
N SER A 43 -17.87 7.81 5.35
CA SER A 43 -17.73 9.27 5.48
C SER A 43 -18.75 9.87 6.44
N ASN A 44 -20.02 9.46 6.35
CA ASN A 44 -21.07 10.00 7.19
C ASN A 44 -20.90 9.58 8.65
N ARG A 45 -20.58 8.30 8.89
CA ARG A 45 -20.32 7.80 10.25
C ARG A 45 -19.02 8.37 10.84
N ALA A 46 -17.96 8.48 10.05
CA ALA A 46 -16.68 9.04 10.52
C ALA A 46 -16.78 10.50 10.98
N LYS A 47 -17.72 11.28 10.42
CA LYS A 47 -17.98 12.67 10.86
C LYS A 47 -18.83 12.75 12.13
N ALA A 48 -19.69 11.76 12.36
CA ALA A 48 -20.65 11.76 13.46
C ALA A 48 -20.17 10.97 14.68
N THR A 49 -19.18 10.09 14.52
CA THR A 49 -18.70 9.25 15.61
C THR A 49 -17.90 10.06 16.63
N THR A 50 -18.21 9.84 17.91
CA THR A 50 -17.49 10.41 19.06
C THR A 50 -16.85 9.31 19.92
N ILE A 51 -17.11 8.04 19.60
CA ILE A 51 -16.68 6.87 20.36
C ILE A 51 -15.46 6.24 19.67
N SER A 52 -14.36 6.09 20.41
CA SER A 52 -13.09 5.57 19.87
C SER A 52 -13.19 4.17 19.25
N ILE A 53 -14.01 3.29 19.82
CA ILE A 53 -14.23 1.92 19.31
C ILE A 53 -14.87 1.94 17.92
N GLU A 54 -15.86 2.81 17.72
CA GLU A 54 -16.49 2.95 16.41
C GLU A 54 -15.51 3.55 15.40
N ALA A 55 -14.75 4.59 15.78
CA ALA A 55 -13.72 5.17 14.92
C ALA A 55 -12.69 4.11 14.46
N PHE A 56 -12.30 3.21 15.36
CA PHE A 56 -11.42 2.08 15.04
C PHE A 56 -12.06 1.11 14.03
N GLY A 57 -13.32 0.71 14.25
CA GLY A 57 -14.05 -0.18 13.33
C GLY A 57 -14.26 0.41 11.93
N LEU A 58 -14.49 1.73 11.84
CA LEU A 58 -14.57 2.43 10.56
C LEU A 58 -13.21 2.42 9.83
N GLY A 59 -12.12 2.58 10.58
CA GLY A 59 -10.75 2.46 10.05
C GLY A 59 -10.45 1.06 9.49
N LEU A 60 -10.76 0.00 10.24
CA LEU A 60 -10.61 -1.38 9.77
C LEU A 60 -11.40 -1.65 8.48
N THR A 61 -12.65 -1.17 8.44
CA THR A 61 -13.51 -1.33 7.25
C THR A 61 -12.91 -0.63 6.02
N SER A 62 -12.31 0.54 6.20
CA SER A 62 -11.59 1.23 5.12
C SER A 62 -10.41 0.41 4.60
N ILE A 63 -9.61 -0.16 5.50
CA ILE A 63 -8.45 -0.98 5.13
C ILE A 63 -8.87 -2.23 4.36
N ILE A 64 -9.98 -2.88 4.73
CA ILE A 64 -10.51 -4.03 3.99
C ILE A 64 -10.82 -3.66 2.53
N GLY A 65 -11.39 -2.47 2.30
CA GLY A 65 -11.65 -1.97 0.94
C GLY A 65 -10.36 -1.69 0.14
N GLU A 66 -9.28 -1.38 0.83
CA GLU A 66 -7.96 -1.11 0.24
C GLU A 66 -7.11 -2.37 0.03
N LEU A 67 -7.48 -3.48 0.68
CA LEU A 67 -6.68 -4.68 0.74
C LEU A 67 -6.30 -5.18 -0.66
N LEU A 68 -7.19 -5.05 -1.64
CA LEU A 68 -6.92 -5.44 -3.04
C LEU A 68 -5.71 -4.70 -3.64
N PHE A 69 -5.54 -3.42 -3.34
CA PHE A 69 -4.43 -2.60 -3.86
C PHE A 69 -3.15 -2.73 -3.01
N SER A 70 -3.29 -3.13 -1.74
CA SER A 70 -2.17 -3.31 -0.81
C SER A 70 -1.70 -4.77 -0.71
N LEU A 71 -2.41 -5.73 -1.32
CA LEU A 71 -2.11 -7.15 -1.22
C LEU A 71 -0.77 -7.50 -1.86
N ALA A 72 -0.48 -6.96 -3.05
CA ALA A 72 0.76 -7.24 -3.76
C ALA A 72 2.02 -6.86 -2.97
N PRO A 73 2.17 -5.61 -2.46
CA PRO A 73 3.33 -5.27 -1.64
C PRO A 73 3.35 -6.05 -0.31
N LEU A 74 2.19 -6.40 0.25
CA LEU A 74 2.11 -7.24 1.46
C LEU A 74 2.67 -8.65 1.21
N CYS A 75 2.30 -9.29 0.11
CA CYS A 75 2.82 -10.60 -0.27
C CYS A 75 4.34 -10.58 -0.51
N ILE A 76 4.83 -9.54 -1.21
CA ILE A 76 6.28 -9.36 -1.42
C ILE A 76 7.01 -9.21 -0.08
N ALA A 77 6.51 -8.36 0.82
CA ALA A 77 7.09 -8.19 2.15
C ALA A 77 7.11 -9.51 2.95
N ALA A 78 6.01 -10.27 2.93
CA ALA A 78 5.93 -11.57 3.59
C ALA A 78 6.96 -12.58 3.04
N LEU A 79 7.12 -12.64 1.71
CA LEU A 79 8.11 -13.53 1.07
C LEU A 79 9.55 -13.15 1.43
N VAL A 80 9.86 -11.85 1.51
CA VAL A 80 11.18 -11.38 1.97
C VAL A 80 11.39 -11.79 3.44
N LEU A 81 10.42 -11.54 4.31
CA LEU A 81 10.55 -11.80 5.74
C LEU A 81 10.74 -13.28 6.06
N ILE A 82 10.02 -14.20 5.39
CA ILE A 82 10.16 -15.64 5.65
C ILE A 82 11.56 -16.16 5.30
N GLN A 83 12.30 -15.47 4.43
CA GLN A 83 13.67 -15.83 4.04
C GLN A 83 14.74 -15.27 4.98
N LEU A 84 14.38 -14.39 5.92
CA LEU A 84 15.30 -13.90 6.95
C LEU A 84 15.45 -14.91 8.08
N ASP A 85 16.61 -14.92 8.74
CA ASP A 85 16.81 -15.65 9.99
C ASP A 85 15.89 -15.12 11.09
N ALA A 86 15.52 -15.96 12.06
CA ALA A 86 14.52 -15.65 13.10
C ALA A 86 14.78 -14.32 13.84
N HIS A 87 16.05 -13.98 14.12
CA HIS A 87 16.41 -12.72 14.76
C HIS A 87 16.12 -11.50 13.87
N TRP A 88 16.40 -11.62 12.57
CA TRP A 88 16.17 -10.55 11.59
C TRP A 88 14.69 -10.46 11.19
N GLN A 89 13.92 -11.54 11.28
CA GLN A 89 12.48 -11.52 11.01
C GLN A 89 11.74 -10.51 11.89
N LEU A 90 12.00 -10.53 13.21
CA LEU A 90 11.36 -9.61 14.15
C LEU A 90 11.73 -8.15 13.84
N ILE A 91 13.01 -7.89 13.57
CA ILE A 91 13.50 -6.55 13.20
C ILE A 91 12.84 -6.10 11.89
N GLY A 92 12.75 -6.99 10.90
CA GLY A 92 12.11 -6.71 9.62
C GLY A 92 10.63 -6.38 9.76
N VAL A 93 9.88 -7.12 10.60
CA VAL A 93 8.47 -6.82 10.89
C VAL A 93 8.32 -5.47 11.58
N LEU A 94 9.14 -5.17 12.59
CA LEU A 94 9.10 -3.89 13.28
C LEU A 94 9.46 -2.72 12.36
N LEU A 95 10.45 -2.90 11.49
CA LEU A 95 10.86 -1.89 10.51
C LEU A 95 9.75 -1.66 9.48
N TYR A 96 9.16 -2.73 8.94
CA TYR A 96 8.03 -2.62 8.03
C TYR A 96 6.85 -1.90 8.67
N ALA A 97 6.47 -2.27 9.89
CA ALA A 97 5.39 -1.63 10.64
C ALA A 97 5.71 -0.15 10.92
N GLY A 98 6.94 0.16 11.34
CA GLY A 98 7.39 1.53 11.58
C GLY A 98 7.30 2.40 10.33
N VAL A 99 7.80 1.90 9.19
CA VAL A 99 7.72 2.59 7.89
C VAL A 99 6.27 2.77 7.45
N ALA A 100 5.42 1.75 7.60
CA ALA A 100 4.00 1.81 7.26
C ALA A 100 3.22 2.82 8.13
N LEU A 101 3.68 3.08 9.35
CA LEU A 101 3.11 4.07 10.25
C LEU A 101 3.57 5.51 9.97
N LEU A 102 4.65 5.72 9.19
CA LEU A 102 5.18 7.06 8.92
C LEU A 102 4.14 8.05 8.37
N PRO A 103 3.28 7.70 7.40
CA PRO A 103 2.28 8.64 6.90
C PRO A 103 1.32 9.12 8.00
N LEU A 104 0.94 8.22 8.91
CA LEU A 104 0.08 8.54 10.05
C LEU A 104 0.79 9.46 11.05
N LEU A 105 2.04 9.14 11.39
CA LEU A 105 2.88 9.96 12.27
C LEU A 105 3.09 11.36 11.70
N ILE A 106 3.39 11.46 10.40
CA ILE A 106 3.56 12.74 9.70
C ILE A 106 2.27 13.57 9.79
N ILE A 107 1.10 12.97 9.52
CA ILE A 107 -0.19 13.69 9.63
C ILE A 107 -0.43 14.14 11.08
N GLY A 108 -0.17 13.27 12.07
CA GLY A 108 -0.29 13.59 13.49
C GLY A 108 0.59 14.78 13.89
N LEU A 109 1.85 14.80 13.47
CA LEU A 109 2.78 15.91 13.71
C LEU A 109 2.33 17.20 13.03
N LEU A 110 1.82 17.13 11.79
CA LEU A 110 1.32 18.31 11.08
C LEU A 110 0.12 18.95 11.80
N ILE A 111 -0.79 18.11 12.31
CA ILE A 111 -1.95 18.57 13.08
C ILE A 111 -1.50 19.12 14.44
N GLY A 112 -0.58 18.44 15.14
CA GLY A 112 0.00 18.89 16.40
C GLY A 112 0.70 20.25 16.29
N ASN A 113 1.30 20.55 15.13
CA ASN A 113 1.89 21.84 14.81
C ASN A 113 0.87 22.91 14.35
N GLY A 114 -0.43 22.69 14.55
CA GLY A 114 -1.50 23.66 14.29
C GLY A 114 -1.98 23.72 12.84
N ARG A 115 -1.57 22.80 11.94
CA ARG A 115 -2.12 22.76 10.58
C ARG A 115 -3.52 22.18 10.59
N LYS A 116 -4.48 22.92 10.02
CA LYS A 116 -5.87 22.46 9.88
C LYS A 116 -5.95 21.21 9.00
N LEU A 117 -6.72 20.22 9.43
CA LEU A 117 -6.98 18.98 8.68
C LEU A 117 -7.53 19.26 7.28
N SER A 118 -8.40 20.27 7.15
CA SER A 118 -8.96 20.69 5.85
C SER A 118 -7.89 21.09 4.83
N ARG A 119 -6.79 21.71 5.28
CA ARG A 119 -5.67 22.08 4.40
C ARG A 119 -4.92 20.84 3.89
N ILE A 120 -4.74 19.83 4.75
CA ILE A 120 -4.10 18.56 4.38
C ILE A 120 -4.98 17.79 3.40
N GLN A 121 -6.29 17.75 3.65
CA GLN A 121 -7.26 17.12 2.74
C GLN A 121 -7.29 17.82 1.38
N HIS A 122 -7.31 19.15 1.36
CA HIS A 122 -7.28 19.92 0.12
C HIS A 122 -5.99 19.67 -0.68
N TRP A 123 -4.83 19.59 -0.01
CA TRP A 123 -3.57 19.22 -0.66
C TRP A 123 -3.61 17.81 -1.27
N ARG A 124 -4.15 16.83 -0.53
CA ARG A 124 -4.31 15.45 -1.04
C ARG A 124 -5.21 15.42 -2.28
N GLU A 125 -6.28 16.18 -2.27
CA GLU A 125 -7.21 16.25 -3.40
C GLU A 125 -6.56 16.91 -4.63
N ALA A 126 -5.84 18.02 -4.44
CA ALA A 126 -5.11 18.71 -5.50
C ALA A 126 -4.00 17.84 -6.12
N ASN A 127 -3.36 16.98 -5.33
CA ASN A 127 -2.22 16.15 -5.76
C ASN A 127 -2.58 14.67 -5.99
N LYS A 128 -3.87 14.31 -6.03
CA LYS A 128 -4.29 12.89 -6.09
C LYS A 128 -3.69 12.11 -7.25
N ARG A 129 -3.56 12.73 -8.43
CA ARG A 129 -2.94 12.11 -9.61
C ARG A 129 -1.45 11.86 -9.43
N PHE A 130 -0.74 12.79 -8.80
CA PHE A 130 0.67 12.61 -8.46
C PHE A 130 0.85 11.46 -7.47
N LEU A 131 0.02 11.41 -6.42
CA LEU A 131 0.04 10.30 -5.45
C LEU A 131 -0.28 8.95 -6.11
N GLN A 132 -1.25 8.93 -7.02
CA GLN A 132 -1.61 7.75 -7.82
C GLN A 132 -0.44 7.26 -8.67
N PHE A 133 0.20 8.20 -9.36
CA PHE A 133 1.32 7.91 -10.25
C PHE A 133 2.51 7.39 -9.45
N ALA A 134 2.86 8.06 -8.34
CA ALA A 134 3.95 7.68 -7.45
C ALA A 134 3.72 6.29 -6.82
N ALA A 135 2.51 6.01 -6.32
CA ALA A 135 2.18 4.71 -5.74
C ALA A 135 2.24 3.58 -6.78
N GLY A 136 1.62 3.77 -7.95
CA GLY A 136 1.62 2.77 -9.02
C GLY A 136 3.01 2.54 -9.60
N SER A 137 3.78 3.61 -9.86
CA SER A 137 5.15 3.50 -10.37
C SER A 137 6.09 2.86 -9.36
N GLY A 138 6.00 3.24 -8.07
CA GLY A 138 6.78 2.62 -7.01
C GLY A 138 6.53 1.12 -6.91
N LEU A 139 5.26 0.68 -7.01
CA LEU A 139 4.93 -0.75 -6.99
C LEU A 139 5.42 -1.49 -8.23
N ILE A 140 5.33 -0.88 -9.42
CA ILE A 140 5.86 -1.46 -10.66
C ILE A 140 7.38 -1.60 -10.58
N ILE A 141 8.10 -0.57 -10.13
CA ILE A 141 9.56 -0.61 -9.95
C ILE A 141 9.95 -1.72 -8.98
N LEU A 142 9.27 -1.83 -7.84
CA LEU A 142 9.50 -2.90 -6.87
C LEU A 142 9.26 -4.28 -7.50
N ALA A 143 8.15 -4.44 -8.23
CA ALA A 143 7.80 -5.71 -8.86
C ALA A 143 8.84 -6.13 -9.93
N VAL A 144 9.30 -5.20 -10.77
CA VAL A 144 10.34 -5.44 -11.76
C VAL A 144 11.66 -5.79 -11.08
N TYR A 145 12.05 -5.03 -10.05
CA TYR A 145 13.27 -5.30 -9.28
C TYR A 145 13.26 -6.73 -8.70
N VAL A 146 12.17 -7.11 -8.03
CA VAL A 146 12.00 -8.46 -7.46
C VAL A 146 12.01 -9.53 -8.54
N TYR A 147 11.37 -9.30 -9.68
CA TYR A 147 11.39 -10.26 -10.79
C TYR A 147 12.81 -10.49 -11.31
N VAL A 148 13.55 -9.42 -11.55
CA VAL A 148 14.93 -9.52 -12.05
C VAL A 148 15.80 -10.28 -11.05
N GLU A 149 15.77 -9.88 -9.78
CA GLU A 149 16.66 -10.44 -8.77
C GLU A 149 16.28 -11.88 -8.35
N ARG A 150 14.99 -12.17 -8.16
CA ARG A 150 14.53 -13.47 -7.64
C ARG A 150 14.10 -14.48 -8.70
N VAL A 151 13.89 -14.05 -9.95
CA VAL A 151 13.46 -14.95 -11.03
C VAL A 151 14.47 -14.98 -12.15
N PHE A 152 14.75 -13.83 -12.78
CA PHE A 152 15.59 -13.78 -13.96
C PHE A 152 17.02 -14.24 -13.68
N THR A 153 17.65 -13.73 -12.63
CA THR A 153 19.03 -14.12 -12.25
C THR A 153 19.17 -15.62 -12.03
N ILE A 154 18.20 -16.25 -11.33
CA ILE A 154 18.23 -17.69 -11.05
C ILE A 154 18.04 -18.50 -12.34
N VAL A 155 17.10 -18.11 -13.19
CA VAL A 155 16.84 -18.81 -14.47
C VAL A 155 18.07 -18.75 -15.38
N VAL A 156 18.72 -17.60 -15.47
CA VAL A 156 19.94 -17.42 -16.28
C VAL A 156 21.13 -18.17 -15.69
N ALA A 157 21.30 -18.15 -14.36
CA ALA A 157 22.38 -18.90 -13.72
C ALA A 157 22.25 -20.42 -13.99
N ASN A 158 21.03 -20.96 -13.91
CA ASN A 158 20.75 -22.35 -14.22
C ASN A 158 20.99 -22.69 -15.71
N SER A 159 20.63 -21.78 -16.64
CA SER A 159 20.84 -22.03 -18.07
C SER A 159 22.31 -21.98 -18.48
N LEU A 160 23.13 -21.24 -17.73
CA LEU A 160 24.58 -21.18 -17.90
C LEU A 160 25.33 -22.28 -17.11
N GLY A 161 24.63 -23.10 -16.32
CA GLY A 161 25.22 -24.17 -15.52
C GLY A 161 26.10 -23.69 -14.35
N VAL A 162 25.86 -22.46 -13.86
CA VAL A 162 26.61 -21.85 -12.76
C VAL A 162 25.99 -22.19 -11.39
N VAL A 163 24.76 -22.71 -11.38
CA VAL A 163 24.00 -23.16 -10.20
C VAL A 163 23.32 -24.49 -10.54
#